data_AF-A0A9E5QRH8-F1
#
_entry.id   AF-A0A9E5QRH8-F1
#
_cell.length_a   1.000
_cell.length_b   1.000
_cell.length_c   1.000
_cell.angle_alpha   90.00
_cell.angle_beta   90.00
_cell.angle_gamma   90.00
#
_symmetry.space_group_name_H-M   'P 1'
#
loop_
_entity.id
_entity.type
_entity.pdbx_description
1 polymer ?
#
loop_
_entity_poly.entity_id
_entity_poly.type
_entity_poly.pdbx_seq_one_letter_code
_entity_poly.pdbx_strand_id
1 'polypeptide(L)' 'MPYYLYKVFPFHRLEKVAELPSFPEASAQAKALRKDPALPADCKVKVIFADNELGAETLLTEVREPQPRLDDD' A
#
# COMPACT_ATOMS: atom_id res chain seq x y z
N MET A 1 0.60 -15.15 7.14
CA MET A 1 0.90 -13.77 6.75
C MET A 1 -0.24 -13.25 5.88
N PRO A 2 -1.09 -12.36 6.39
CA PRO A 2 -2.14 -11.71 5.60
C PRO A 2 -1.59 -10.55 4.76
N TYR A 3 -2.44 -10.05 3.88
CA TYR A 3 -2.25 -8.85 3.09
C TYR A 3 -3.02 -7.71 3.72
N TYR A 4 -2.31 -6.65 4.08
CA TYR A 4 -2.88 -5.41 4.59
C TYR A 4 -3.04 -4.40 3.47
N LEU A 5 -4.22 -3.83 3.38
CA LEU A 5 -4.55 -2.79 2.41
C LEU A 5 -4.57 -1.43 3.11
N TYR A 6 -3.74 -0.51 2.62
CA TYR A 6 -3.60 0.82 3.18
C TYR A 6 -3.84 1.90 2.13
N LYS A 7 -4.48 2.98 2.58
CA LYS A 7 -4.43 4.28 1.92
C LYS A 7 -3.30 5.08 2.54
N VAL A 8 -2.39 5.53 1.69
CA VAL A 8 -1.21 6.31 2.06
C VAL A 8 -1.45 7.72 1.57
N PHE A 9 -1.64 8.63 2.53
CA PHE A 9 -1.82 10.05 2.27
C PHE A 9 -0.47 10.78 2.41
N PRO A 10 -0.37 12.03 1.92
CA PRO A 10 0.73 12.90 2.26
C PRO A 10 0.87 13.07 3.78
N PHE A 11 2.04 13.50 4.25
CA PHE A 11 2.35 13.70 5.67
C PHE A 11 2.37 12.43 6.53
N HIS A 12 2.77 11.28 5.96
CA HIS A 12 2.88 10.00 6.67
C HIS A 12 1.58 9.49 7.31
N ARG A 13 0.42 9.95 6.81
CA ARG A 13 -0.86 9.44 7.28
C ARG A 13 -1.18 8.13 6.56
N LEU A 14 -1.27 7.05 7.33
CA LEU A 14 -1.69 5.73 6.90
C LEU A 14 -3.11 5.46 7.41
N GLU A 15 -3.98 4.95 6.54
CA GLU A 15 -5.32 4.50 6.91
C GLU A 15 -5.46 3.03 6.49
N LYS A 16 -5.60 2.14 7.47
CA LYS A 16 -5.88 0.72 7.22
C LYS A 16 -7.29 0.59 6.69
N VAL A 17 -7.43 -0.02 5.52
CA VAL A 17 -8.74 -0.27 4.89
C VAL A 17 -9.22 -1.68 5.20
N ALA A 18 -8.34 -2.66 5.08
CA ALA A 18 -8.68 -4.06 5.27
C ALA A 18 -7.44 -4.93 5.54
N GLU A 19 -7.69 -6.10 6.11
CA GLU A 19 -6.75 -7.21 6.22
C GLU A 19 -7.38 -8.42 5.53
N LEU A 20 -6.62 -9.05 4.64
CA LEU A 20 -7.11 -10.11 3.76
C LEU A 20 -6.17 -11.31 3.81
N PRO A 21 -6.68 -12.54 3.88
CA PRO A 21 -5.83 -13.73 3.92
C PRO A 21 -5.16 -14.03 2.58
N SER A 22 -5.63 -13.45 1.47
CA SER A 22 -5.18 -13.80 0.13
C SER A 22 -4.86 -12.58 -0.75
N PHE A 23 -3.84 -12.73 -1.60
CA PHE A 23 -3.45 -11.69 -2.57
C PHE A 23 -4.53 -11.36 -3.60
N PRO A 24 -5.27 -12.34 -4.16
CA PRO A 24 -6.31 -12.05 -5.16
C PRO A 24 -7.39 -11.11 -4.60
N GLU A 25 -7.84 -11.34 -3.37
CA GLU A 25 -8.80 -10.47 -2.69
C GLU A 25 -8.20 -9.07 -2.46
N ALA A 26 -6.96 -9.01 -1.97
CA ALA A 26 -6.29 -7.73 -1.70
C ALA A 26 -6.08 -6.90 -2.96
N SER A 27 -5.70 -7.54 -4.06
CA SER A 27 -5.55 -6.89 -5.37
C SER A 27 -6.89 -6.41 -5.92
N ALA A 28 -7.95 -7.21 -5.82
CA ALA A 28 -9.28 -6.83 -6.26
C ALA A 28 -9.80 -5.61 -5.48
N GLN A 29 -9.67 -5.63 -4.15
CA GLN A 29 -10.09 -4.52 -3.30
C GLN A 29 -9.24 -3.27 -3.51
N ALA A 30 -7.92 -3.41 -3.68
CA ALA A 30 -7.05 -2.30 -4.03
C ALA A 30 -7.42 -1.65 -5.36
N LYS A 31 -7.81 -2.45 -6.38
CA LYS A 31 -8.29 -1.94 -7.66
C LYS A 31 -9.64 -1.24 -7.51
N ALA A 32 -10.55 -1.77 -6.70
CA ALA A 32 -11.82 -1.13 -6.40
C ALA A 32 -11.62 0.24 -5.74
N LEU A 33 -10.74 0.33 -4.72
CA LEU A 33 -10.41 1.59 -4.05
C LEU A 33 -9.79 2.63 -4.99
N ARG A 34 -8.92 2.21 -5.91
CA ARG A 34 -8.33 3.13 -6.90
C ARG A 34 -9.34 3.68 -7.90
N LYS A 35 -10.47 3.01 -8.08
CA LYS A 35 -11.58 3.46 -8.92
C LYS A 35 -12.60 4.30 -8.16
N ASP A 36 -12.48 4.37 -6.82
CA ASP A 36 -13.39 5.12 -5.99
C ASP A 36 -13.19 6.63 -6.24
N PRO A 37 -14.21 7.35 -6.73
CA PRO A 37 -14.12 8.80 -6.95
C PRO A 37 -13.94 9.59 -5.63
N ALA A 38 -14.18 8.98 -4.47
CA ALA A 38 -13.90 9.57 -3.17
C ALA A 38 -12.42 9.50 -2.78
N LEU A 39 -11.58 8.75 -3.52
CA LEU A 39 -10.15 8.66 -3.25
C LEU A 39 -9.47 10.00 -3.59
N PRO A 40 -8.81 10.68 -2.63
CA PRO A 40 -8.12 11.93 -2.91
C PRO A 40 -7.00 11.72 -3.93
N ALA A 41 -6.76 12.70 -4.80
CA ALA A 41 -5.74 12.62 -5.86
C ALA A 41 -4.32 12.35 -5.30
N ASP A 42 -4.02 12.85 -4.11
CA ASP A 42 -2.73 12.66 -3.44
C ASP A 42 -2.64 11.35 -2.63
N CYS A 43 -3.71 10.55 -2.61
CA CYS A 43 -3.76 9.30 -1.87
C CYS A 43 -3.31 8.11 -2.73
N LYS A 44 -2.40 7.29 -2.20
CA LYS A 44 -1.91 6.07 -2.83
C LYS A 44 -2.45 4.84 -2.12
N VAL A 45 -3.07 3.93 -2.87
CA VAL A 45 -3.50 2.63 -2.34
C VAL A 45 -2.34 1.63 -2.45
N LYS A 46 -1.86 1.11 -1.33
CA LYS A 46 -0.78 0.12 -1.24
C LYS A 46 -1.27 -1.17 -0.57
N VAL A 47 -0.82 -2.31 -1.09
CA VAL A 47 -1.03 -3.64 -0.51
C VAL A 47 0.30 -4.11 0.06
N ILE A 48 0.31 -4.56 1.31
CA ILE A 48 1.51 -5.01 2.02
C ILE A 48 1.29 -6.42 2.55
N PHE A 49 2.23 -7.30 2.27
CA PHE A 49 2.26 -8.64 2.86
C PHE A 49 3.13 -8.60 4.11
N ALA A 50 2.55 -8.86 5.27
CA ALA A 50 3.26 -8.79 6.55
C ALA A 50 2.72 -9.81 7.56
N ASP A 51 3.48 -10.07 8.61
CA ASP A 51 3.04 -10.93 9.71
C ASP A 51 1.97 -10.26 10.58
N ASN A 52 2.06 -8.95 10.77
CA ASN A 52 1.17 -8.16 11.61
C ASN A 52 1.02 -6.72 11.07
N GLU A 53 0.05 -5.98 11.62
CA GLU A 53 -0.25 -4.60 11.26
C GLU A 53 0.96 -3.66 11.39
N LEU A 54 1.70 -3.77 12.51
CA LEU A 54 2.88 -2.95 12.80
C LEU A 54 3.99 -3.15 11.75
N GLY A 55 4.22 -4.40 11.33
CA GLY A 55 5.17 -4.74 10.28
C GLY A 55 4.73 -4.18 8.92
N ALA A 56 3.43 -4.18 8.63
CA ALA A 56 2.91 -3.55 7.43
C ALA A 56 3.11 -2.03 7.43
N GLU A 57 2.83 -1.36 8.56
CA GLU A 57 3.07 0.08 8.72
C GLU A 57 4.54 0.43 8.58
N THR A 58 5.43 -0.38 9.18
CA THR A 58 6.89 -0.21 9.09
C THR A 58 7.32 -0.19 7.62
N LEU A 59 6.92 -1.20 6.83
CA LEU A 59 7.19 -1.29 5.39
C LEU A 59 6.59 -0.13 4.56
N LEU A 60 5.56 0.54 5.06
CA LEU A 60 4.95 1.71 4.41
C LEU A 60 5.70 3.00 4.74
N THR A 61 6.20 3.10 5.97
CA THR A 61 7.01 4.23 6.46
C THR A 61 8.47 4.15 6.08
N GLU A 62 8.97 2.97 5.74
CA GLU A 62 10.33 2.79 5.23
C GLU A 62 10.50 3.60 3.94
N VAL A 63 11.40 4.58 4.03
CA VAL A 63 11.83 5.40 2.89
C VAL A 63 12.60 4.47 1.95
N ARG A 64 11.94 3.98 0.91
CA ARG A 64 12.65 3.30 -0.18
C ARG A 64 13.58 4.32 -0.83
N GLU A 65 14.88 4.07 -0.75
CA GLU A 65 15.83 4.74 -1.62
C GLU A 65 15.38 4.50 -3.08
N PRO A 66 15.38 5.54 -3.93
CA PRO A 66 15.06 5.37 -5.33
C PRO A 66 16.01 4.30 -5.89
N GLN A 67 15.44 3.26 -6.52
CA GLN A 67 16.26 2.24 -7.17
C GLN A 67 17.22 2.96 -8.13
N PRO A 68 18.53 2.63 -8.09
CA PRO A 68 19.47 3.21 -9.02
C PRO A 68 18.94 2.91 -10.43
N ARG A 69 18.73 3.99 -11.18
CA ARG A 69 18.39 3.90 -12.59
C ARG A 69 19.59 3.19 -13.23
N LEU A 70 19.42 1.94 -13.67
CA LEU A 70 20.37 1.35 -14.58
C LEU A 70 20.19 2.17 -15.87
N ASP A 71 21.04 3.17 -16.05
CA ASP A 71 21.26 3.76 -17.36
C ASP A 71 21.92 2.64 -18.19
N ASP A 72 21.12 1.95 -19.00
CA ASP A 72 21.59 1.05 -20.06
C ASP A 72 22.23 1.97 -21.15
N ASP A 73 23.56 1.91 -21.27
CA ASP A 73 24.35 2.48 -22.38
C ASP A 73 24.83 1.33 -23.29
#